data_AF-A0A660QDJ7-F1
#
_entry.id   AF-A0A660QDJ7-F1
#
_cell.length_a   1.000
_cell.length_b   1.000
_cell.length_c   1.000
_cell.angle_alpha   90.00
_cell.angle_beta   90.00
_cell.angle_gamma   90.00
#
_symmetry.space_group_name_H-M   'P 1'
#
loop_
_entity.id
_entity.type
_entity.pdbx_description
1 polymer ?
#
loop_
_entity_poly.entity_id
_entity_poly.type
_entity_poly.pdbx_seq_one_letter_code
_entity_poly.pdbx_strand_id
1 'polypeptide(L)' 'MATNPIGKNTKTIGINMSKDVADELEKRAHSMHLSTSKYCKVILTEWLNSGKKLTLQEKK' A
#
# COMPACT_ATOMS: atom_id res chain seq x y z
N MET A 1 4.83 -20.51 5.93
CA MET A 1 4.35 -19.47 5.00
C MET A 1 5.18 -19.56 3.74
N ALA A 2 4.70 -20.28 2.72
CA ALA A 2 5.41 -20.37 1.44
C ALA A 2 5.28 -19.03 0.72
N THR A 3 6.35 -18.24 0.67
CA THR A 3 6.41 -17.04 -0.15
C THR A 3 6.64 -17.47 -1.59
N ASN A 4 5.61 -17.36 -2.43
CA ASN A 4 5.74 -17.51 -3.89
C ASN A 4 6.92 -16.68 -4.42
N PRO A 5 7.63 -17.14 -5.46
CA PRO A 5 8.77 -16.42 -5.99
C PRO A 5 8.33 -15.04 -6.47
N ILE A 6 8.81 -14.03 -5.74
CA ILE A 6 8.73 -12.60 -6.04
C ILE A 6 9.27 -12.41 -7.46
N GLY A 7 8.40 -11.97 -8.38
CA GLY A 7 8.71 -11.88 -9.81
C GLY A 7 10.00 -11.10 -10.07
N LYS A 8 10.77 -11.53 -11.08
CA LYS A 8 12.01 -10.87 -11.53
C LYS A 8 11.78 -9.34 -11.60
N ASN A 9 12.61 -8.56 -10.89
CA ASN A 9 12.52 -7.09 -10.73
C ASN A 9 11.47 -6.54 -9.73
N THR A 10 11.01 -7.32 -8.76
CA THR A 10 10.16 -6.80 -7.67
C THR A 10 10.93 -6.68 -6.35
N LYS A 11 10.61 -5.65 -5.56
CA LYS A 11 11.16 -5.42 -4.21
C LYS A 11 10.04 -5.45 -3.18
N THR A 12 10.29 -6.07 -2.04
CA THR A 12 9.37 -6.05 -0.89
C THR A 12 9.60 -4.79 -0.08
N ILE A 13 8.50 -4.11 0.29
CA ILE A 13 8.52 -2.93 1.16
C ILE A 13 7.66 -3.25 2.38
N GLY A 14 8.25 -3.16 3.58
CA GLY A 14 7.50 -3.16 4.82
C GLY A 14 7.05 -1.75 5.17
N ILE A 15 5.79 -1.57 5.52
CA ILE A 15 5.22 -0.26 5.90
C ILE A 15 4.70 -0.40 7.33
N ASN A 16 5.22 0.41 8.24
CA ASN A 16 4.69 0.50 9.59
C ASN A 16 3.53 1.51 9.63
N MET A 17 2.43 1.13 10.25
CA MET A 17 1.24 1.98 10.41
C MET A 17 0.47 1.58 11.67
N SER A 18 -0.47 2.43 12.10
CA SER A 18 -1.36 2.06 13.20
C SER A 18 -2.29 0.91 12.79
N LYS A 19 -2.75 0.14 13.79
CA LYS A 19 -3.66 -0.98 13.56
C LYS A 19 -4.95 -0.53 12.85
N ASP A 20 -5.52 0.59 13.26
CA ASP A 20 -6.78 1.08 12.70
C ASP A 20 -6.69 1.37 11.20
N VAL A 21 -5.54 1.92 10.75
CA VAL A 21 -5.30 2.18 9.32
C VAL A 21 -5.11 0.88 8.56
N ALA A 22 -4.41 -0.10 9.14
CA ALA A 22 -4.25 -1.42 8.54
C ALA A 22 -5.61 -2.12 8.36
N ASP A 23 -6.42 -2.16 9.42
CA ASP A 23 -7.75 -2.79 9.42
C ASP A 23 -8.68 -2.11 8.39
N GLU A 24 -8.59 -0.78 8.22
CA GLU A 24 -9.34 -0.05 7.21
C GLU A 24 -8.91 -0.41 5.78
N LEU A 25 -7.60 -0.49 5.51
CA LEU A 25 -7.07 -0.90 4.20
C LEU A 25 -7.50 -2.33 3.85
N GLU A 26 -7.47 -3.25 4.82
CA GLU A 26 -7.94 -4.62 4.65
C GLU A 26 -9.43 -4.68 4.32
N LYS A 27 -10.27 -3.96 5.08
CA LYS A 27 -11.72 -3.89 4.84
C LYS A 27 -12.03 -3.36 3.44
N ARG A 28 -11.38 -2.29 3.02
CA ARG A 28 -11.57 -1.70 1.68
C ARG A 28 -11.11 -2.65 0.59
N ALA A 29 -9.93 -3.26 0.74
CA ALA A 29 -9.44 -4.27 -0.21
C ALA A 29 -10.42 -5.44 -0.36
N HIS A 30 -10.93 -5.96 0.76
CA HIS A 30 -11.90 -7.05 0.77
C HIS A 30 -13.20 -6.69 0.06
N SER A 31 -13.72 -5.47 0.27
CA SER A 31 -14.93 -4.97 -0.41
C SER A 31 -14.80 -4.90 -1.93
N MET A 32 -13.57 -4.85 -2.45
CA MET A 32 -13.25 -4.81 -3.87
C MET A 32 -12.75 -6.16 -4.41
N HIS A 33 -12.79 -7.22 -3.60
CA HIS A 33 -12.23 -8.54 -3.93
C HIS A 33 -10.73 -8.49 -4.32
N LEU A 34 -9.96 -7.64 -3.65
CA LEU A 34 -8.52 -7.48 -3.84
C LEU A 34 -7.75 -7.97 -2.60
N SER A 35 -6.51 -8.43 -2.80
CA SER A 35 -5.58 -8.56 -1.68
C SER A 35 -5.18 -7.17 -1.18
N THR A 36 -4.90 -7.03 0.11
CA THR A 36 -4.43 -5.76 0.71
C THR A 36 -3.18 -5.24 0.01
N SER A 37 -2.24 -6.14 -0.35
CA SER A 37 -1.04 -5.79 -1.10
C SER A 37 -1.35 -5.20 -2.50
N LYS A 38 -2.33 -5.77 -3.22
CA LYS A 38 -2.74 -5.27 -4.53
C LYS A 38 -3.47 -3.95 -4.41
N TYR A 39 -4.34 -3.80 -3.41
CA TYR A 39 -5.03 -2.56 -3.12
C TYR A 39 -4.06 -1.41 -2.79
N CYS A 40 -3.09 -1.65 -1.90
CA CYS A 40 -2.04 -0.67 -1.59
C CYS A 40 -1.23 -0.28 -2.84
N LYS A 41 -0.90 -1.24 -3.71
CA LYS A 41 -0.19 -0.96 -4.96
C LYS A 41 -0.99 -0.05 -5.89
N VAL A 42 -2.30 -0.27 -6.02
CA VAL A 42 -3.19 0.58 -6.83
C VAL A 42 -3.21 2.00 -6.27
N ILE A 43 -3.43 2.18 -4.97
CA ILE A 43 -3.46 3.51 -4.34
C ILE A 43 -2.14 4.27 -4.56
N LEU A 44 -1.01 3.61 -4.31
CA LEU A 44 0.31 4.24 -4.48
C LEU A 44 0.57 4.61 -5.94
N THR A 45 0.11 3.78 -6.88
CA THR A 45 0.24 4.05 -8.33
C THR A 45 -0.63 5.24 -8.74
N GLU A 46 -1.89 5.28 -8.32
CA GLU A 46 -2.80 6.42 -8.53
C GLU A 46 -2.24 7.71 -7.95
N TRP A 47 -1.68 7.64 -6.74
CA TRP A 47 -1.04 8.79 -6.12
C TRP A 47 0.16 9.30 -6.94
N LEU A 48 1.06 8.40 -7.38
CA LEU A 48 2.19 8.77 -8.25
C LEU A 48 1.72 9.38 -9.57
N ASN A 49 0.72 8.78 -10.21
CA ASN A 49 0.14 9.26 -11.47
C ASN A 49 -0.57 10.62 -11.32
N SER A 50 -1.12 10.90 -10.13
CA SER A 50 -1.79 12.18 -9.87
C SER A 50 -0.85 13.40 -9.89
N GLY A 51 0.47 13.18 -9.80
CA GLY A 51 1.46 14.26 -9.71
C GLY A 51 1.39 15.10 -8.42
N LYS A 52 0.49 14.75 -7.49
CA LYS A 52 0.32 15.47 -6.21
C LYS A 52 1.50 15.16 -5.29
N LYS A 53 2.36 16.16 -5.07
CA LYS A 53 3.43 16.04 -4.07
C LYS A 53 2.81 16.06 -2.67
N LEU A 54 3.12 15.05 -1.86
CA LEU A 54 2.84 15.13 -0.42
C LEU A 54 3.79 16.18 0.16
N THR A 55 3.26 17.31 0.63
CA THR A 55 4.07 18.26 1.38
C THR A 55 4.18 17.75 2.81
N LEU A 56 5.16 16.88 3.06
CA LEU A 56 5.52 16.49 4.42
C LEU A 56 6.35 17.64 5.01
N GLN A 57 5.69 18.52 5.76
CA GLN A 57 6.38 19.46 6.63
C GLN A 57 6.56 18.80 7.99
N GLU A 58 7.80 18.74 8.46
CA GLU A 58 8.06 18.40 9.86
C GLU A 58 7.39 19.45 10.74
N LYS A 59 6.53 19.01 11.67
CA LYS A 59 6.09 19.90 12.75
C LYS A 59 7.31 20.14 13.63
N LYS A 60 7.80 21.38 13.64
CA LYS A 60 8.78 21.86 14.62
C LYS A 60 8.16 21.86 16.02
#